data_AF-A0A382VVC5-F1
#
_entry.id   AF-A0A382VVC5-F1
#
_cell.length_a   1.000
_cell.length_b   1.000
_cell.length_c   1.000
_cell.angle_alpha   90.00
_cell.angle_beta   90.00
_cell.angle_gamma   90.00
#
_symmetry.space_group_name_H-M   'P 1'
#
loop_
_entity.id
_entity.type
_entity.pdbx_description
1 polymer ?
#
loop_
_entity_poly.entity_id
_entity_poly.type
_entity_poly.pdbx_seq_one_letter_code
_entity_poly.pdbx_strand_id
1 'polypeptide(L)' 'MVTESRLSGTPMEKAPEPVLGTELIPAERYTSEEYRKLEWDRMW' A
#
# COMPACT_ATOMS: atom_id res chain seq x y z
N MET A 1 -1.06 -16.88 5.58
CA MET A 1 0.22 -17.03 6.28
C MET A 1 1.30 -16.96 5.22
N VAL A 2 2.08 -15.88 5.18
CA VAL A 2 3.22 -15.77 4.25
C VAL A 2 4.41 -16.44 4.93
N THR A 3 4.89 -17.53 4.36
CA THR A 3 6.08 -18.24 4.83
C THR A 3 7.31 -17.41 4.53
N GLU A 4 7.91 -16.80 5.55
CA GLU A 4 9.22 -16.16 5.43
C GLU A 4 10.28 -17.22 5.07
N SER A 5 10.72 -17.21 3.81
CA SER A 5 11.85 -18.02 3.38
C SER A 5 13.12 -17.44 3.99
N ARG A 6 13.68 -18.12 5.00
CA ARG A 6 14.98 -17.82 5.61
C ARG A 6 16.17 -18.25 4.73
N LEU A 7 16.05 -18.08 3.41
CA LEU A 7 17.17 -18.22 2.48
C LEU A 7 17.73 -16.81 2.26
N SER A 8 19.04 -16.65 2.44
CA SER A 8 19.76 -15.37 2.49
C SER A 8 19.84 -14.60 1.16
N GLY A 9 18.85 -14.75 0.28
CA GLY A 9 18.79 -14.12 -1.03
C GLY A 9 17.55 -13.24 -1.18
N THR A 10 17.68 -12.16 -1.97
CA THR A 10 16.54 -11.32 -2.35
C THR A 10 15.49 -12.18 -3.07
N PRO A 11 14.22 -12.19 -2.64
CA PRO A 11 13.16 -12.89 -3.35
C PRO A 11 13.07 -12.39 -4.80
N MET A 12 13.16 -13.31 -5.75
CA MET A 12 13.07 -13.02 -7.20
C MET A 12 11.64 -13.18 -7.74
N GLU A 13 10.77 -13.78 -6.96
CA GLU A 13 9.37 -14.00 -7.33
C GLU A 13 8.55 -12.73 -7.13
N LYS A 14 7.53 -12.57 -7.98
CA LYS A 14 6.58 -11.47 -7.88
C LYS A 14 5.78 -11.60 -6.57
N ALA A 15 5.66 -10.49 -5.84
CA ALA A 15 4.79 -10.44 -4.68
C ALA A 15 3.31 -10.67 -5.08
N PRO A 16 2.48 -11.20 -4.17
CA PRO A 16 1.05 -11.33 -4.42
C PRO A 16 0.42 -9.99 -4.81
N GLU A 17 -0.54 -10.01 -5.73
CA GLU A 17 -1.30 -8.82 -6.12
C GLU A 17 -2.18 -8.34 -4.96
N PRO A 18 -2.11 -7.06 -4.56
CA PRO A 18 -3.03 -6.52 -3.57
C PRO A 18 -4.44 -6.37 -4.17
N VAL A 19 -5.47 -6.57 -3.34
CA VAL A 19 -6.86 -6.32 -3.73
C VAL A 19 -7.13 -4.82 -3.60
N LEU A 20 -7.22 -4.11 -4.74
CA LEU A 20 -7.37 -2.65 -4.78
C LEU A 20 -8.84 -2.18 -4.79
N GLY A 21 -9.79 -3.10 -4.95
CA GLY A 21 -11.22 -2.77 -5.10
C GLY A 21 -11.53 -2.12 -6.46
N THR A 22 -12.80 -1.77 -6.67
CA THR A 22 -13.29 -1.11 -7.90
C THR A 22 -14.16 0.11 -7.60
N GLU A 23 -14.18 0.55 -6.34
CA GLU A 23 -14.96 1.71 -5.93
C GLU A 23 -14.32 3.01 -6.43
N LEU A 24 -15.14 4.02 -6.66
CA LEU A 24 -14.66 5.34 -7.03
C LEU A 24 -13.92 5.97 -5.84
N ILE A 25 -12.73 6.50 -6.11
CA ILE A 25 -11.99 7.27 -5.11
C ILE A 25 -12.68 8.62 -4.93
N PRO A 26 -13.06 9.02 -3.70
CA PRO A 26 -13.65 10.33 -3.44
C PRO A 26 -12.72 11.46 -3.87
N ALA A 27 -13.25 12.46 -4.58
CA ALA A 27 -12.46 13.58 -5.08
C ALA A 27 -11.89 14.43 -3.94
N GLU A 28 -12.61 14.51 -2.81
CA GLU A 28 -12.22 15.27 -1.63
C GLU A 28 -10.90 14.78 -1.03
N ARG A 29 -10.52 13.51 -1.26
CA ARG A 29 -9.23 12.96 -0.82
C ARG A 29 -8.06 13.79 -1.34
N TYR A 30 -8.18 14.37 -2.53
CA TYR A 30 -7.10 15.12 -3.18
C TYR A 30 -6.99 16.57 -2.69
N THR A 31 -8.00 17.09 -1.99
CA THR A 31 -8.03 18.48 -1.52
C THR A 31 -8.15 18.61 -0.01
N SER A 32 -8.54 17.55 0.69
CA SER A 32 -8.68 17.52 2.15
C SER A 32 -7.33 17.64 2.85
N GLU A 33 -7.30 18.51 3.86
CA GLU A 33 -6.14 18.68 4.71
C GLU A 33 -5.90 17.47 5.62
N GLU A 34 -6.97 16.82 6.06
CA GLU A 34 -6.95 15.63 6.90
C GLU A 34 -6.27 14.47 6.20
N TYR A 35 -6.66 14.20 4.94
CA TYR A 35 -6.01 13.14 4.14
C TYR A 35 -4.54 13.47 3.89
N ARG A 36 -4.21 14.72 3.57
CA ARG A 36 -2.82 15.14 3.33
C ARG A 36 -1.92 14.94 4.56
N LYS A 37 -2.42 15.25 5.76
CA LYS A 37 -1.68 15.02 7.02
C LYS A 37 -1.47 13.54 7.27
N LEU A 38 -2.50 12.72 7.07
CA LEU A 38 -2.42 11.28 7.26
C LEU A 38 -1.42 10.61 6.31
N GLU A 39 -1.36 11.06 5.05
CA GLU A 39 -0.42 10.55 4.06
C GLU A 39 1.03 10.88 4.45
N TRP A 40 1.28 12.08 4.97
CA TRP A 40 2.59 12.48 5.49
C TRP A 40 3.03 11.64 6.70
N ASP A 41 2.11 11.28 7.60
CA ASP A 41 2.46 10.56 8.82
C ASP A 41 2.72 9.06 8.60
N ARG A 42 2.18 8.46 7.54
CA ARG A 42 2.12 6.99 7.37
C ARG A 42 2.77 6.44 6.12
N MET A 43 2.98 7.27 5.11
CA MET A 43 3.41 6.81 3.78
C MET A 43 4.69 7.48 3.32
N TRP A 44 4.85 8.77 3.63
CA TRP A 44 6.06 9.55 3.37
C TRP A 44 6.95 9.60 4.61
#